data_AF-A0AAJ5BYM9-F1
#
_entry.id   AF-A0AAJ5BYM9-F1
#
_cell.length_a   1.000
_cell.length_b   1.000
_cell.length_c   1.000
_cell.angle_alpha   90.00
_cell.angle_beta   90.00
_cell.angle_gamma   90.00
#
_symmetry.space_group_name_H-M   'P 1'
#
loop_
_entity.id
_entity.type
_entity.pdbx_description
1 polymer ?
#
loop_
_entity_poly.entity_id
_entity_poly.type
_entity_poly.pdbx_seq_one_letter_code
_entity_poly.pdbx_strand_id
1 'polypeptide(L)' 'MNKYLLRGLAFTLLGIICIYYGTILMESDNVWYKPLLVVGVVAFGFGFITFIYRLFRKIDRNSLLDDRKSKKNKK' A
#
# COMPACT_ATOMS: atom_id res chain seq x y z
N MET A 1 0.28 -9.02 13.42
CA MET A 1 0.56 -8.28 12.16
C MET A 1 0.97 -6.85 12.47
N ASN A 2 2.03 -6.32 11.86
CA ASN A 2 2.55 -4.98 12.19
C ASN A 2 1.51 -3.90 11.81
N LYS A 3 1.01 -3.10 12.77
CA LYS A 3 -0.01 -2.04 12.56
C LYS A 3 0.33 -1.08 11.41
N TYR A 4 1.63 -0.87 11.19
CA TYR A 4 2.16 0.01 10.14
C TYR A 4 2.09 -0.59 8.73
N LEU A 5 2.11 -1.91 8.60
CA LEU A 5 1.99 -2.60 7.30
C LEU A 5 0.51 -2.65 6.87
N LEU A 6 -0.39 -2.83 7.84
CA LEU A 6 -1.83 -2.72 7.64
C LEU A 6 -2.24 -1.31 7.17
N ARG A 7 -1.60 -0.26 7.70
CA ARG A 7 -1.82 1.12 7.27
C ARG A 7 -1.44 1.36 5.80
N GLY A 8 -0.32 0.79 5.35
CA GLY A 8 0.10 0.88 3.94
C GLY A 8 -0.91 0.21 3.02
N LEU A 9 -1.33 -1.01 3.37
CA LEU A 9 -2.36 -1.76 2.64
C LEU A 9 -3.70 -1.03 2.61
N ALA A 10 -4.10 -0.39 3.72
CA ALA A 10 -5.33 0.39 3.80
C ALA A 10 -5.33 1.60 2.86
N PHE A 11 -4.18 2.28 2.69
CA PHE A 11 -4.03 3.38 1.74
C PHE A 11 -4.12 2.89 0.29
N THR A 12 -3.53 1.75 -0.05
CA THR A 12 -3.67 1.16 -1.39
C THR A 12 -5.11 0.76 -1.69
N LEU A 13 -5.80 0.12 -0.73
CA LEU A 13 -7.21 -0.24 -0.85
C LEU A 13 -8.11 1.00 -1.02
N LEU A 14 -7.88 2.05 -0.23
CA LEU A 14 -8.59 3.32 -0.38
C LEU A 14 -8.37 3.94 -1.76
N GLY A 15 -7.15 3.89 -2.30
CA GLY A 15 -6.85 4.36 -3.66
C GLY A 15 -7.64 3.58 -4.72
N ILE A 16 -7.70 2.25 -4.62
CA ILE A 16 -8.47 1.40 -5.54
C ILE A 16 -9.96 1.75 -5.49
N ILE A 17 -10.52 1.86 -4.29
CA ILE A 17 -11.93 2.22 -4.09
C ILE A 17 -12.23 3.60 -4.69
N CYS A 18 -11.32 4.56 -4.50
CA CYS A 18 -11.48 5.91 -5.03
C CYS A 18 -11.46 5.94 -6.57
N ILE A 19 -10.58 5.15 -7.20
CA ILE A 19 -10.55 4.98 -8.66
C ILE A 19 -11.84 4.33 -9.16
N TYR A 20 -12.31 3.28 -8.49
CA TYR A 20 -13.55 2.58 -8.84
C TYR A 20 -14.79 3.51 -8.75
N TYR A 21 -14.90 4.29 -7.67
CA TYR A 21 -15.94 5.32 -7.57
C TYR A 21 -15.78 6.42 -8.63
N GLY A 22 -14.55 6.80 -8.97
CA GLY A 22 -14.28 7.74 -10.06
C GLY A 22 -14.75 7.24 -11.43
N THR A 23 -14.63 5.94 -11.69
CA THR A 23 -15.16 5.34 -12.93
C THR A 23 -16.69 5.30 -12.96
N ILE A 24 -17.36 5.04 -11.83
CA ILE A 24 -18.83 5.11 -11.76
C ILE A 24 -19.30 6.56 -11.96
N LEU A 25 -18.57 7.53 -11.40
CA LEU A 25 -18.89 8.95 -11.56
C LEU A 25 -18.69 9.42 -13.02
N MET A 26 -17.75 8.80 -13.75
CA MET A 26 -17.54 9.03 -15.17
C MET A 26 -18.75 8.56 -16.01
N GLU A 27 -19.40 7.45 -15.66
CA GLU A 27 -20.65 7.02 -16.32
C GLU A 27 -21.82 7.99 -16.09
N SER A 28 -21.78 8.77 -14.99
CA SER A 28 -22.81 9.77 -14.68
C SER A 28 -22.61 11.13 -15.38
N ASP A 29 -21.70 11.24 -16.34
CA ASP A 29 -21.36 12.46 -17.11
C ASP A 29 -20.95 13.67 -16.24
N ASN A 30 -20.52 13.40 -15.01
CA ASN A 30 -20.31 14.42 -14.00
C ASN A 30 -18.85 14.89 -14.01
N VAL A 31 -18.59 16.14 -14.42
CA VAL A 31 -17.25 16.74 -14.67
C VAL A 31 -16.23 16.55 -13.52
N TRP A 32 -16.72 16.32 -12.30
CA TRP A 32 -15.92 16.01 -11.11
C TRP A 32 -15.14 14.69 -11.18
N TYR A 33 -15.45 13.80 -12.14
CA TYR A 33 -14.73 12.53 -12.31
C TYR A 33 -13.24 12.72 -12.64
N LYS A 34 -12.88 13.76 -13.41
CA LYS A 34 -11.50 14.03 -13.84
C LYS A 34 -10.54 14.30 -12.67
N PRO A 35 -10.79 15.30 -11.81
CA PRO A 35 -9.92 15.54 -10.65
C PRO A 35 -9.95 14.37 -9.66
N LEU A 36 -11.10 13.70 -9.49
CA LEU A 36 -11.22 12.55 -8.60
C LEU A 36 -10.35 11.38 -9.04
N LEU A 37 -10.33 11.06 -10.35
CA LEU A 37 -9.45 10.03 -10.91
C LEU A 37 -7.96 10.39 -10.77
N VAL A 38 -7.59 11.65 -11.04
CA VAL A 38 -6.19 12.10 -10.89
C VAL A 38 -5.73 11.95 -9.45
N VAL A 39 -6.54 12.41 -8.48
CA VAL A 39 -6.25 12.24 -7.05
C VAL A 39 -6.20 10.77 -6.68
N GLY A 40 -7.10 9.95 -7.21
CA GLY A 40 -7.14 8.50 -6.99
C GLY A 40 -5.86 7.80 -7.46
N VAL A 41 -5.38 8.11 -8.66
CA VAL A 41 -4.15 7.53 -9.23
C VAL A 41 -2.91 7.97 -8.43
N VAL A 42 -2.81 9.25 -8.08
CA VAL A 42 -1.68 9.77 -7.29
C VAL A 42 -1.67 9.16 -5.88
N ALA A 43 -2.83 9.08 -5.23
CA ALA A 43 -2.98 8.47 -3.92
C ALA A 43 -2.67 6.96 -3.96
N PHE A 44 -3.12 6.26 -5.01
CA PHE A 44 -2.81 4.85 -5.22
C PHE A 44 -1.30 4.64 -5.43
N GLY A 45 -0.65 5.43 -6.28
CA GLY A 45 0.80 5.34 -6.50
C GLY A 45 1.59 5.57 -5.22
N PHE A 46 1.26 6.63 -4.47
CA PHE A 46 1.91 6.93 -3.20
C PHE A 46 1.69 5.83 -2.14
N GLY A 47 0.44 5.33 -2.05
CA GLY A 47 0.08 4.21 -1.18
C GLY A 47 0.83 2.92 -1.54
N PHE A 48 0.95 2.63 -2.84
CA PHE A 48 1.63 1.44 -3.35
C PHE A 48 3.14 1.49 -3.10
N ILE A 49 3.81 2.61 -3.39
CA ILE A 49 5.24 2.78 -3.11
C ILE A 49 5.51 2.62 -1.60
N THR A 50 4.68 3.25 -0.76
CA THR A 50 4.80 3.16 0.70
C THR A 50 4.58 1.72 1.20
N PHE A 51 3.65 1.00 0.59
CA PHE A 51 3.37 -0.39 0.89
C PHE A 51 4.56 -1.30 0.53
N ILE A 52 5.07 -1.19 -0.70
CA ILE A 52 6.20 -1.96 -1.20
C ILE A 52 7.46 -1.70 -0.37
N TYR A 53 7.81 -0.43 -0.13
CA TYR A 53 8.98 -0.06 0.66
C TYR A 53 8.94 -0.68 2.08
N ARG A 54 7.76 -0.67 2.72
CA ARG A 54 7.58 -1.28 4.04
C ARG A 54 7.59 -2.80 4.00
N LEU A 55 7.09 -3.41 2.93
CA LEU A 55 7.15 -4.86 2.72
C LEU A 55 8.60 -5.32 2.67
N PHE A 56 9.41 -4.70 1.81
CA PHE A 56 10.84 -4.97 1.71
C PHE A 56 11.54 -4.79 3.06
N ARG A 57 11.29 -3.67 3.76
CA ARG A 57 11.91 -3.42 5.06
C ARG A 57 11.50 -4.43 6.14
N LYS A 58 10.31 -5.02 6.05
CA LYS A 58 9.88 -6.10 6.97
C LYS A 58 10.55 -7.42 6.63
N ILE A 59 10.64 -7.77 5.35
CA ILE A 59 11.30 -8.99 4.89
C ILE A 59 12.77 -8.97 5.33
N ASP A 60 13.47 -7.88 5.05
CA ASP A 60 14.87 -7.67 5.42
C ASP A 60 15.09 -7.81 6.94
N ARG A 61 14.25 -7.15 7.74
CA ARG A 61 14.35 -7.25 9.21
C ARG A 61 14.03 -8.64 9.75
N ASN A 62 13.10 -9.37 9.14
CA ASN A 62 12.77 -10.73 9.55
C ASN A 62 13.90 -11.70 9.21
N SER A 63 14.52 -11.57 8.04
CA SER A 63 15.67 -12.40 7.63
C SER A 63 16.85 -12.21 8.60
N LEU A 64 17.17 -10.96 8.96
CA LEU A 64 18.24 -10.65 9.90
C LEU A 64 18.01 -11.21 11.31
N LEU A 65 16.76 -11.25 11.78
CA LEU A 65 16.41 -11.83 13.08
C LEU A 65 16.54 -13.36 13.07
N ASP A 66 16.19 -14.00 11.95
CA ASP A 66 16.29 -15.44 11.78
C ASP A 66 17.76 -15.90 11.75
N ASP A 67 18.62 -15.14 11.06
CA ASP A 67 20.08 -15.37 11.06
C ASP A 67 20.72 -15.23 12.45
N ARG A 68 20.22 -14.30 13.27
CA ARG A 68 20.69 -14.15 14.65
C ARG A 68 20.21 -15.29 15.55
N LYS A 69 18.97 -15.76 15.37
CA LYS A 69 18.44 -16.91 16.11
C LYS A 69 19.16 -18.20 15.72
N SER A 70 19.42 -18.42 14.44
CA SER A 70 20.12 -19.61 13.94
C SER A 70 21.56 -19.69 14.44
N LYS A 71 22.28 -18.55 14.51
CA LYS A 71 23.61 -18.48 15.13
C LYS A 71 23.61 -18.70 16.63
N LYS A 72 22.54 -18.29 17.34
CA LYS A 72 22.42 -18.50 18.79
C LYS A 72 22.11 -19.96 19.15
N ASN A 73 21.35 -20.68 18.32
CA ASN A 73 21.02 -22.09 18.53
C ASN A 73 22.13 -23.07 18.11
N LYS A 74 23.13 -22.62 17.34
CA LYS A 74 24.29 -23.41 16.93
C LYS A 74 25.48 -23.33 17.91
N LYS A 75 25.32 -22.65 19.05
CA LYS A 75 26.33 -22.47 20.09
C LYS A 75 25.82 -23.06 21.39
#